data_AF-A0A2D7NCS7-F1
#
_entry.id   AF-A0A2D7NCS7-F1
#
_cell.length_a   1.000
_cell.length_b   1.000
_cell.length_c   1.000
_cell.angle_alpha   90.00
_cell.angle_beta   90.00
_cell.angle_gamma   90.00
#
_symmetry.space_group_name_H-M   'P 1'
#
loop_
_entity.id
_entity.type
_entity.pdbx_description
1 polymer ?
#
loop_
_entity_poly.entity_id
_entity_poly.type
_entity_poly.pdbx_seq_one_letter_code
_entity_poly.pdbx_strand_id
1 'polypeptide(L)'
;MKNFYLFCLTLLALGVNAEISDERIAQIESSVGSMSVTELRDRRAYLVDEQSMLMNQQESTQNPSSNKSISNRLSEIATELSAIQKALAALVGAALISNLTDDGYNDNVPPVITVNGANPATVELGTTYSDAGATAFDEFHGNTPVTSSDNVNTSVVGSYTVTYTATDLDGNTATATRTVNVVDTTAPVVTVTGDNPAAAELGSTYTDAGATATDASGDVTVVTTGTVDTDTLGEYTLTYTSTDASGNAGTATRTVNVVDTTVPVFTSSSTFIVDEGTVEVGTVTATDIQTVTFTISGSVLAITADGVVTFVDTEFGADYEGEYITDDASTLDYGGALVDFTATVTATDASSNAATQVITVSIRDVGGIDDNPGTGTATNTNTISTATGTATATGTGTGTDTSTGTGTDTSTGTGTGTGTGTGTGTGTGTGTGT
;
A
#
# COMPACT_ATOMS: atom_id res chain seq x y z
N MET A 1 53.90 2.08 -32.84
CA MET A 1 55.07 2.74 -33.49
C MET A 1 55.60 3.96 -32.74
N LYS A 2 55.21 4.18 -31.48
CA LYS A 2 55.97 4.94 -30.48
C LYS A 2 55.99 4.07 -29.23
N ASN A 3 57.10 4.06 -28.50
CA ASN A 3 57.49 3.15 -27.39
C ASN A 3 58.56 2.11 -27.73
N PHE A 4 59.33 2.33 -28.80
CA PHE A 4 60.68 1.77 -28.97
C PHE A 4 61.73 2.51 -28.10
N TYR A 5 61.29 3.22 -27.05
CA TYR A 5 62.06 4.24 -26.33
C TYR A 5 62.33 3.93 -24.86
N LEU A 6 62.02 2.72 -24.38
CA LEU A 6 62.30 2.35 -22.98
C LEU A 6 63.49 1.39 -22.83
N PHE A 7 64.21 1.08 -23.91
CA PHE A 7 65.50 0.39 -23.85
C PHE A 7 66.70 1.35 -23.71
N CYS A 8 66.42 2.64 -23.44
CA CYS A 8 67.45 3.68 -23.25
C CYS A 8 67.63 4.07 -21.77
N LEU A 9 67.00 3.34 -20.83
CA LEU A 9 67.03 3.70 -19.41
C LEU A 9 67.83 2.74 -18.52
N THR A 10 68.90 2.15 -19.04
CA THR A 10 70.07 1.70 -18.25
C THR A 10 71.41 2.01 -18.92
N LEU A 11 71.43 2.91 -19.92
CA LEU A 11 72.66 3.43 -20.53
C LEU A 11 72.78 4.97 -20.44
N LEU A 12 72.14 5.58 -19.44
CA LEU A 12 72.22 7.02 -19.18
C LEU A 12 73.27 7.42 -18.13
N ALA A 13 74.29 6.58 -17.90
CA ALA A 13 75.49 6.97 -17.18
C ALA A 13 76.68 6.89 -18.14
N LEU A 14 77.15 8.05 -18.62
CA LEU A 14 78.36 8.28 -19.43
C LEU A 14 78.23 8.22 -20.97
N GLY A 15 77.30 8.99 -21.54
CA GLY A 15 77.65 9.94 -22.61
C GLY A 15 78.31 9.46 -23.91
N VAL A 16 78.04 8.25 -24.42
CA VAL A 16 78.36 7.90 -25.82
C VAL A 16 77.32 6.94 -26.42
N ASN A 17 76.43 7.46 -27.27
CA ASN A 17 75.55 6.62 -28.10
C ASN A 17 76.39 5.98 -29.21
N ALA A 18 76.63 4.68 -29.10
CA ALA A 18 77.25 3.88 -30.13
C ALA A 18 76.18 3.38 -31.12
N GLU A 19 75.86 4.18 -32.13
CA GLU A 19 75.01 3.71 -33.23
C GLU A 19 75.81 2.75 -34.13
N ILE A 20 75.36 1.51 -34.24
CA ILE A 20 75.88 0.53 -35.20
C ILE A 20 75.16 0.79 -36.52
N SER A 21 75.90 0.80 -37.64
CA SER A 21 75.29 0.96 -38.96
C SER A 21 74.46 -0.25 -39.35
N ASP A 22 73.36 -0.03 -40.09
CA ASP A 22 72.52 -1.10 -40.63
C ASP A 22 73.32 -2.10 -41.48
N GLU A 23 74.33 -1.62 -42.21
CA GLU A 23 75.24 -2.49 -42.99
C GLU A 23 76.05 -3.43 -42.09
N ARG A 24 76.50 -2.95 -40.92
CA ARG A 24 77.23 -3.76 -39.94
C ARG A 24 76.30 -4.76 -39.25
N ILE A 25 75.06 -4.37 -38.94
CA ILE A 25 74.04 -5.27 -38.40
C ILE A 25 73.76 -6.42 -39.39
N ALA A 26 73.55 -6.10 -40.67
CA ALA A 26 73.32 -7.10 -41.71
C ALA A 26 74.50 -8.07 -41.89
N GLN A 27 75.74 -7.58 -41.77
CA GLN A 27 76.94 -8.45 -41.77
C GLN A 27 76.96 -9.41 -40.58
N ILE A 28 76.61 -8.93 -39.38
CA ILE A 28 76.53 -9.76 -38.16
C ILE A 28 75.45 -10.83 -38.33
N GLU A 29 74.24 -10.45 -38.74
CA GLU A 29 73.12 -11.38 -38.93
C GLU A 29 73.45 -12.44 -40.01
N SER A 30 74.11 -12.04 -41.11
CA SER A 30 74.55 -12.97 -42.15
C SER A 30 75.63 -13.94 -41.65
N SER A 31 76.58 -13.46 -40.84
CA SER A 31 77.64 -14.31 -40.28
C SER A 31 77.04 -15.36 -39.34
N VAL A 32 76.21 -14.90 -38.41
CA VAL A 32 75.55 -15.76 -37.41
C VAL A 32 74.61 -16.77 -38.06
N GLY A 33 73.85 -16.36 -39.09
CA GLY A 33 72.93 -17.25 -39.80
C GLY A 33 73.60 -18.43 -40.52
N SER A 34 74.93 -18.41 -40.70
CA SER A 34 75.71 -19.49 -41.33
C SER A 34 76.32 -20.50 -40.34
N MET A 35 76.22 -20.24 -39.03
CA MET A 35 76.81 -21.09 -37.97
C MET A 35 75.91 -22.29 -37.61
N SER A 36 76.52 -23.40 -37.21
CA SER A 36 75.82 -24.56 -36.64
C SER A 36 75.32 -24.29 -35.21
N VAL A 37 74.41 -25.12 -34.69
CA VAL A 37 73.89 -25.00 -33.30
C VAL A 37 75.02 -24.99 -32.27
N THR A 38 76.04 -25.84 -32.44
CA THR A 38 77.18 -25.91 -31.50
C THR A 38 78.03 -24.64 -31.58
N GLU A 39 78.35 -24.18 -32.80
CA GLU A 39 79.10 -22.93 -33.00
C GLU A 39 78.36 -21.70 -32.46
N LEU A 40 77.03 -21.65 -32.64
CA LEU A 40 76.17 -20.60 -32.09
C LEU A 40 76.20 -20.59 -30.56
N ARG A 41 76.18 -21.76 -29.92
CA ARG A 41 76.26 -21.89 -28.45
C ARG A 41 77.62 -21.46 -27.92
N ASP A 42 78.69 -21.95 -28.52
CA ASP A 42 80.06 -21.60 -28.12
C ASP A 42 80.32 -20.10 -28.34
N ARG A 43 79.81 -19.54 -29.45
CA ARG A 43 79.91 -18.10 -29.75
C ARG A 43 79.12 -17.26 -28.76
N ARG A 44 77.91 -17.70 -28.38
CA ARG A 44 77.11 -17.02 -27.36
C ARG A 44 77.82 -16.97 -26.01
N ALA A 45 78.35 -18.11 -25.54
CA ALA A 45 79.05 -18.18 -24.26
C ALA A 45 80.26 -17.24 -24.22
N TYR A 46 81.07 -17.23 -25.30
CA TYR A 46 82.20 -16.32 -25.42
C TYR A 46 81.79 -14.84 -25.38
N LEU A 47 80.70 -14.48 -26.07
CA LEU A 47 80.22 -13.10 -26.12
C LEU A 47 79.65 -12.63 -24.78
N VAL A 48 79.01 -13.52 -24.03
CA VAL A 48 78.53 -13.24 -22.67
C VAL A 48 79.72 -12.98 -21.73
N ASP A 49 80.75 -13.83 -21.76
CA ASP A 49 81.98 -13.60 -20.99
C ASP A 49 82.67 -12.27 -21.38
N GLU A 50 82.75 -11.97 -22.68
CA GLU A 50 83.31 -10.70 -23.18
C GLU A 50 82.48 -9.50 -22.71
N GLN A 51 81.14 -9.60 -22.73
CA GLN A 51 80.22 -8.56 -22.27
C GLN A 51 80.45 -8.24 -20.79
N SER A 52 80.51 -9.26 -19.94
CA SER A 52 80.74 -9.10 -18.50
C SER A 52 82.13 -8.51 -18.20
N MET A 53 83.18 -8.93 -18.91
CA MET A 53 84.51 -8.33 -18.75
C MET A 53 84.54 -6.86 -19.16
N LEU A 54 83.85 -6.51 -20.26
CA LEU A 54 83.80 -5.15 -20.78
C LEU A 54 82.95 -4.21 -19.90
N MET A 55 81.84 -4.68 -19.35
CA MET A 55 81.05 -3.89 -18.38
C MET A 55 81.86 -3.55 -17.14
N ASN A 56 82.58 -4.52 -16.56
CA ASN A 56 83.50 -4.28 -15.42
C ASN A 56 84.64 -3.29 -15.79
N GLN A 57 85.15 -3.36 -17.02
CA GLN A 57 86.14 -2.40 -17.52
C GLN A 57 85.54 -1.00 -17.75
N GLN A 58 84.28 -0.91 -18.16
CA GLN A 58 83.58 0.36 -18.36
C GLN A 58 83.36 1.09 -17.03
N GLU A 59 83.01 0.37 -15.96
CA GLU A 59 82.82 0.94 -14.62
C GLU A 59 84.13 1.43 -13.98
N SER A 60 85.25 0.79 -14.32
CA SER A 60 86.56 1.10 -13.74
C SER A 60 87.37 2.15 -14.52
N THR A 61 86.96 2.51 -15.74
CA THR A 61 87.70 3.46 -16.59
C THR A 61 87.12 4.88 -16.56
N GLN A 62 88.00 5.86 -16.31
CA GLN A 62 87.66 7.29 -16.38
C GLN A 62 88.07 7.93 -17.72
N ASN A 63 88.65 7.15 -18.66
CA ASN A 63 89.10 7.65 -19.96
C ASN A 63 87.92 7.66 -20.97
N PRO A 64 87.49 8.83 -21.48
CA PRO A 64 86.34 8.93 -22.38
C PRO A 64 86.49 8.17 -23.70
N SER A 65 87.71 8.08 -24.26
CA SER A 65 87.96 7.36 -25.51
C SER A 65 87.89 5.85 -25.31
N SER A 66 88.42 5.35 -24.19
CA SER A 66 88.30 3.94 -23.81
C SER A 66 86.85 3.57 -23.53
N ASN A 67 86.12 4.41 -22.80
CA ASN A 67 84.70 4.21 -22.52
C ASN A 67 83.87 4.14 -23.82
N LYS A 68 84.10 5.08 -24.75
CA LYS A 68 83.48 5.04 -26.09
C LYS A 68 83.77 3.73 -26.85
N SER A 69 85.00 3.24 -26.82
CA SER A 69 85.36 1.98 -27.48
C SER A 69 84.68 0.78 -26.84
N ILE A 70 84.56 0.77 -25.51
CA ILE A 70 83.88 -0.28 -24.76
C ILE A 70 82.38 -0.25 -25.04
N SER A 71 81.74 0.92 -25.02
CA SER A 71 80.32 1.05 -25.36
C SER A 71 80.02 0.64 -26.81
N ASN A 72 80.91 0.98 -27.76
CA ASN A 72 80.80 0.49 -29.14
C ASN A 72 80.83 -1.04 -29.21
N ARG A 73 81.74 -1.66 -28.45
CA ARG A 73 81.89 -3.12 -28.42
C ARG A 73 80.71 -3.81 -27.74
N LEU A 74 80.22 -3.27 -26.64
CA LEU A 74 79.02 -3.77 -25.94
C LEU A 74 77.77 -3.70 -26.83
N SER A 75 77.64 -2.62 -27.62
CA SER A 75 76.57 -2.50 -28.62
C SER A 75 76.68 -3.60 -29.69
N GLU A 76 77.90 -3.87 -30.19
CA GLU A 76 78.13 -4.93 -31.18
C GLU A 76 77.80 -6.32 -30.60
N ILE A 77 78.23 -6.58 -29.35
CA ILE A 77 77.94 -7.83 -28.64
C ILE A 77 76.43 -8.02 -28.48
N ALA A 78 75.68 -6.99 -28.06
CA ALA A 78 74.23 -7.07 -27.92
C ALA A 78 73.54 -7.41 -29.25
N THR A 79 74.01 -6.82 -30.35
CA THR A 79 73.51 -7.12 -31.70
C THR A 79 73.80 -8.56 -32.11
N GLU A 80 75.02 -9.04 -31.85
CA GLU A 80 75.43 -10.41 -32.18
C GLU A 80 74.68 -11.46 -31.34
N LEU A 81 74.48 -11.22 -30.04
CA LEU A 81 73.65 -12.06 -29.17
C LEU A 81 72.20 -12.13 -29.65
N SER A 82 71.62 -11.01 -30.08
CA SER A 82 70.28 -10.97 -30.67
C SER A 82 70.19 -11.78 -31.97
N ALA A 83 71.19 -11.64 -32.86
CA ALA A 83 71.27 -12.43 -34.08
C ALA A 83 71.40 -13.94 -33.78
N ILE A 84 72.20 -14.32 -32.77
CA ILE A 84 72.40 -15.71 -32.36
C ILE A 84 71.09 -16.29 -31.84
N GLN A 85 70.35 -15.52 -31.03
CA GLN A 85 69.05 -15.94 -30.53
C GLN A 85 68.05 -16.21 -31.66
N LYS A 86 67.99 -15.33 -32.68
CA LYS A 86 67.17 -15.54 -33.88
C LYS A 86 67.57 -16.81 -34.65
N ALA A 87 68.88 -17.02 -34.86
CA ALA A 87 69.39 -18.18 -35.59
C ALA A 87 69.13 -19.50 -34.84
N LEU A 88 69.33 -19.53 -33.52
CA LEU A 88 69.00 -20.68 -32.68
C LEU A 88 67.50 -21.00 -32.73
N ALA A 89 66.64 -19.99 -32.60
CA ALA A 89 65.19 -20.18 -32.68
C ALA A 89 64.74 -20.75 -34.03
N ALA A 90 65.36 -20.33 -35.13
CA ALA A 90 65.08 -20.86 -36.48
C ALA A 90 65.55 -22.32 -36.67
N LEU A 91 66.63 -22.72 -35.99
CA LEU A 91 67.29 -24.02 -36.23
C LEU A 91 66.76 -25.14 -35.33
N VAL A 92 66.35 -24.85 -34.08
CA VAL A 92 65.86 -25.86 -33.13
C VAL A 92 64.40 -25.69 -32.70
N GLY A 93 63.72 -24.62 -33.18
CA GLY A 93 62.34 -24.30 -32.83
C GLY A 93 62.20 -23.68 -31.43
N ALA A 94 61.20 -22.80 -31.28
CA ALA A 94 60.99 -22.00 -30.06
C ALA A 94 60.77 -22.82 -28.77
N ALA A 95 60.31 -24.08 -28.89
CA ALA A 95 59.96 -24.94 -27.76
C ALA A 95 61.15 -25.66 -27.10
N LEU A 96 62.34 -25.67 -27.71
CA LEU A 96 63.56 -26.27 -27.14
C LEU A 96 64.56 -25.24 -26.58
N ILE A 97 64.16 -23.96 -26.51
CA ILE A 97 65.00 -22.86 -26.01
C ILE A 97 65.04 -22.81 -24.47
N SER A 98 64.13 -23.51 -23.76
CA SER A 98 64.08 -23.48 -22.28
C SER A 98 65.34 -24.04 -21.59
N ASN A 99 66.14 -24.85 -22.28
CA ASN A 99 67.45 -25.32 -21.77
C ASN A 99 68.62 -24.45 -22.29
N LEU A 100 68.32 -23.31 -22.91
CA LEU A 100 69.28 -22.39 -23.52
C LEU A 100 69.06 -20.93 -23.07
N THR A 101 68.10 -20.63 -22.20
CA THR A 101 67.89 -19.29 -21.61
C THR A 101 68.55 -19.09 -20.26
N ASP A 102 69.35 -20.03 -19.76
CA ASP A 102 70.36 -19.70 -18.75
C ASP A 102 71.45 -18.86 -19.46
N ASP A 103 71.26 -17.55 -19.49
CA ASP A 103 72.13 -16.55 -20.11
C ASP A 103 73.24 -16.09 -19.15
N GLY A 104 73.39 -16.74 -17.99
CA GLY A 104 74.41 -16.40 -17.01
C GLY A 104 74.15 -15.08 -16.28
N TYR A 105 73.03 -14.41 -16.53
CA TYR A 105 72.48 -13.39 -15.64
C TYR A 105 71.42 -14.07 -14.78
N ASN A 106 71.78 -14.36 -13.53
CA ASN A 106 70.78 -14.63 -12.51
C ASN A 106 69.97 -13.33 -12.33
N ASP A 107 68.87 -13.17 -13.07
CA ASP A 107 67.91 -12.11 -12.78
C ASP A 107 67.45 -12.31 -11.34
N ASN A 108 67.59 -11.27 -10.52
CA ASN A 108 67.18 -11.28 -9.13
C ASN A 108 66.18 -10.15 -8.83
N VAL A 109 65.61 -9.53 -9.88
CA VAL A 109 64.64 -8.45 -9.77
C VAL A 109 63.25 -9.02 -10.06
N PRO A 110 62.32 -9.00 -9.09
CA PRO A 110 60.95 -9.42 -9.34
C PRO A 110 60.21 -8.50 -10.33
N PRO A 111 59.18 -9.03 -11.05
CA PRO A 111 58.35 -8.22 -11.93
C PRO A 111 57.58 -7.13 -11.16
N VAL A 112 57.28 -6.00 -11.83
CA VAL A 112 56.45 -4.93 -11.25
C VAL A 112 54.98 -5.14 -11.61
N ILE A 113 54.12 -5.27 -10.59
CA ILE A 113 52.68 -5.44 -10.77
C ILE A 113 51.96 -4.09 -10.73
N THR A 114 51.10 -3.83 -11.71
CA THR A 114 50.15 -2.71 -11.75
C THR A 114 48.73 -3.23 -11.58
N VAL A 115 48.09 -2.90 -10.45
CA VAL A 115 46.69 -3.24 -10.18
C VAL A 115 45.78 -2.31 -10.98
N ASN A 116 44.88 -2.85 -11.79
CA ASN A 116 43.96 -2.04 -12.60
C ASN A 116 42.77 -1.53 -11.78
N GLY A 117 42.03 -0.53 -12.26
CA GLY A 117 40.77 -0.11 -11.60
C GLY A 117 40.94 0.48 -10.19
N ALA A 118 39.84 0.50 -9.43
CA ALA A 118 39.79 1.12 -8.10
C ALA A 118 40.47 0.25 -7.03
N ASN A 119 41.19 0.90 -6.11
CA ASN A 119 41.74 0.27 -4.91
C ASN A 119 41.68 1.29 -3.73
N PRO A 120 40.76 1.14 -2.76
CA PRO A 120 39.80 0.03 -2.65
C PRO A 120 38.71 0.08 -3.74
N ALA A 121 38.22 -1.10 -4.13
CA ALA A 121 36.98 -1.24 -4.89
C ALA A 121 35.80 -1.41 -3.93
N THR A 122 34.60 -1.02 -4.35
CA THR A 122 33.36 -1.16 -3.58
C THR A 122 32.34 -1.91 -4.42
N VAL A 123 31.60 -2.83 -3.80
CA VAL A 123 30.52 -3.59 -4.42
C VAL A 123 29.35 -3.70 -3.45
N GLU A 124 28.13 -3.65 -3.98
CA GLU A 124 26.91 -3.79 -3.19
C GLU A 124 26.65 -5.25 -2.86
N LEU A 125 26.11 -5.50 -1.67
CA LEU A 125 25.74 -6.83 -1.17
C LEU A 125 24.83 -7.57 -2.16
N GLY A 126 25.14 -8.86 -2.39
CA GLY A 126 24.38 -9.74 -3.27
C GLY A 126 24.57 -9.48 -4.77
N THR A 127 25.30 -8.44 -5.16
CA THR A 127 25.57 -8.16 -6.58
C THR A 127 26.80 -8.92 -7.11
N THR A 128 26.94 -8.97 -8.43
CA THR A 128 28.09 -9.61 -9.07
C THR A 128 29.31 -8.69 -9.01
N TYR A 129 30.44 -9.24 -8.54
CA TYR A 129 31.74 -8.58 -8.62
C TYR A 129 32.58 -9.16 -9.76
N SER A 130 33.20 -8.29 -10.56
CA SER A 130 34.16 -8.67 -11.59
C SER A 130 35.47 -7.93 -11.33
N ASP A 131 36.55 -8.68 -11.12
CA ASP A 131 37.86 -8.11 -10.82
C ASP A 131 38.46 -7.44 -12.07
N ALA A 132 38.97 -6.22 -11.93
CA ALA A 132 39.61 -5.49 -13.04
C ALA A 132 40.99 -6.07 -13.44
N GLY A 133 41.47 -7.06 -12.71
CA GLY A 133 42.77 -7.70 -12.89
C GLY A 133 43.94 -6.81 -12.51
N ALA A 134 45.12 -7.28 -12.87
CA ALA A 134 46.37 -6.56 -12.80
C ALA A 134 47.25 -6.95 -14.00
N THR A 135 48.22 -6.12 -14.34
CA THR A 135 49.27 -6.42 -15.33
C THR A 135 50.61 -6.49 -14.63
N ALA A 136 51.58 -7.20 -15.21
CA ALA A 136 52.95 -7.20 -14.72
C ALA A 136 53.94 -7.02 -15.87
N PHE A 137 55.04 -6.33 -15.56
CA PHE A 137 56.15 -6.11 -16.48
C PHE A 137 57.46 -6.39 -15.75
N ASP A 138 58.32 -7.16 -16.40
CA ASP A 138 59.69 -7.43 -16.02
C ASP A 138 60.66 -6.80 -17.03
N GLU A 139 61.82 -6.35 -16.56
CA GLU A 139 62.78 -5.62 -17.38
C GLU A 139 63.58 -6.51 -18.35
N PHE A 140 63.74 -7.79 -18.03
CA PHE A 140 64.44 -8.78 -18.87
C PHE A 140 63.46 -9.66 -19.68
N HIS A 141 62.28 -9.94 -19.12
CA HIS A 141 61.28 -10.86 -19.68
C HIS A 141 60.07 -10.16 -20.32
N GLY A 142 59.91 -8.85 -20.11
CA GLY A 142 58.79 -8.08 -20.65
C GLY A 142 57.46 -8.37 -19.95
N ASN A 143 56.38 -8.58 -20.71
CA ASN A 143 55.06 -8.83 -20.11
C ASN A 143 55.02 -10.17 -19.37
N THR A 144 54.77 -10.12 -18.06
CA THR A 144 54.72 -11.30 -17.19
C THR A 144 53.27 -11.68 -16.87
N PRO A 145 52.89 -12.97 -16.97
CA PRO A 145 51.55 -13.43 -16.58
C PRO A 145 51.25 -13.13 -15.10
N VAL A 146 50.03 -12.67 -14.83
CA VAL A 146 49.54 -12.43 -13.47
C VAL A 146 48.48 -13.47 -13.11
N THR A 147 48.60 -14.03 -11.92
CA THR A 147 47.56 -14.88 -11.31
C THR A 147 46.92 -14.13 -10.15
N SER A 148 45.63 -14.37 -9.88
CA SER A 148 44.90 -13.76 -8.77
C SER A 148 44.23 -14.79 -7.88
N SER A 149 44.06 -14.46 -6.60
CA SER A 149 43.18 -15.20 -5.69
C SER A 149 41.77 -14.62 -5.73
N ASP A 150 40.78 -15.37 -6.20
CA ASP A 150 39.36 -14.97 -6.08
C ASP A 150 38.76 -15.49 -4.77
N ASN A 151 38.62 -14.59 -3.79
CA ASN A 151 38.06 -14.90 -2.48
C ASN A 151 36.98 -13.90 -2.02
N VAL A 152 36.51 -13.03 -2.92
CA VAL A 152 35.50 -12.01 -2.59
C VAL A 152 34.13 -12.68 -2.50
N ASN A 153 33.55 -12.71 -1.31
CA ASN A 153 32.18 -13.17 -1.09
C ASN A 153 31.23 -11.98 -1.06
N THR A 154 30.54 -11.71 -2.18
CA THR A 154 29.59 -10.60 -2.25
C THR A 154 28.30 -10.84 -1.48
N SER A 155 28.07 -12.01 -0.90
CA SER A 155 26.91 -12.30 -0.06
C SER A 155 27.09 -11.93 1.42
N VAL A 156 28.26 -11.40 1.81
CA VAL A 156 28.54 -11.02 3.20
C VAL A 156 29.27 -9.67 3.23
N VAL A 157 28.69 -8.69 3.92
CA VAL A 157 29.32 -7.38 4.17
C VAL A 157 30.70 -7.58 4.81
N GLY A 158 31.70 -6.90 4.28
CA GLY A 158 33.06 -7.06 4.77
C GLY A 158 34.12 -6.50 3.83
N SER A 159 35.37 -6.59 4.25
CA SER A 159 36.53 -6.22 3.46
C SER A 159 37.29 -7.47 3.05
N TYR A 160 37.47 -7.66 1.76
CA TYR A 160 38.11 -8.82 1.14
C TYR A 160 39.41 -8.38 0.45
N THR A 161 40.39 -9.27 0.39
CA THR A 161 41.69 -8.98 -0.22
C THR A 161 41.96 -9.91 -1.39
N VAL A 162 42.02 -9.35 -2.58
CA VAL A 162 42.50 -10.02 -3.79
C VAL A 162 44.01 -9.86 -3.87
N THR A 163 44.75 -10.97 -3.94
CA THR A 163 46.20 -10.97 -4.09
C THR A 163 46.57 -11.33 -5.51
N TYR A 164 47.38 -10.50 -6.16
CA TYR A 164 47.98 -10.73 -7.46
C TYR A 164 49.41 -11.21 -7.29
N THR A 165 49.78 -12.27 -8.01
CA THR A 165 51.13 -12.82 -8.02
C THR A 165 51.64 -12.91 -9.46
N ALA A 166 52.85 -12.42 -9.69
CA ALA A 166 53.56 -12.57 -10.96
C ALA A 166 54.94 -13.17 -10.66
N THR A 167 55.32 -14.17 -11.45
CA THR A 167 56.64 -14.83 -11.38
C THR A 167 57.25 -14.77 -12.77
N ASP A 168 58.47 -14.26 -12.88
CA ASP A 168 59.23 -14.23 -14.14
C ASP A 168 59.76 -15.63 -14.52
N LEU A 169 60.58 -15.70 -15.58
CA LEU A 169 61.13 -16.99 -16.05
C LEU A 169 62.28 -17.52 -15.18
N ASP A 170 62.94 -16.66 -14.42
CA ASP A 170 64.03 -17.01 -13.50
C ASP A 170 63.55 -17.34 -12.08
N GLY A 171 62.26 -17.14 -11.82
CA GLY A 171 61.57 -17.52 -10.59
C GLY A 171 61.42 -16.37 -9.57
N ASN A 172 61.79 -15.14 -9.90
CA ASN A 172 61.55 -14.01 -9.00
C ASN A 172 60.05 -13.69 -8.97
N THR A 173 59.52 -13.48 -7.77
CA THR A 173 58.08 -13.36 -7.54
C THR A 173 57.74 -12.03 -6.87
N ALA A 174 56.73 -11.35 -7.40
CA ALA A 174 56.15 -10.15 -6.81
C ALA A 174 54.67 -10.37 -6.45
N THR A 175 54.21 -9.62 -5.44
CA THR A 175 52.82 -9.64 -5.00
C THR A 175 52.26 -8.24 -4.86
N ALA A 176 51.00 -8.03 -5.28
CA ALA A 176 50.25 -6.80 -5.02
C ALA A 176 48.83 -7.15 -4.57
N THR A 177 48.13 -6.23 -3.91
CA THR A 177 46.80 -6.50 -3.36
C THR A 177 45.78 -5.43 -3.74
N ARG A 178 44.53 -5.86 -3.95
CA ARG A 178 43.35 -4.98 -3.98
C ARG A 178 42.47 -5.28 -2.76
N THR A 179 42.01 -4.23 -2.11
CA THR A 179 40.94 -4.32 -1.12
C THR A 179 39.59 -4.15 -1.82
N VAL A 180 38.64 -5.05 -1.55
CA VAL A 180 37.26 -5.00 -2.04
C VAL A 180 36.32 -4.91 -0.85
N ASN A 181 35.59 -3.80 -0.74
CA ASN A 181 34.60 -3.58 0.30
C ASN A 181 33.23 -3.98 -0.22
N VAL A 182 32.66 -5.04 0.35
CA VAL A 182 31.25 -5.39 0.19
C VAL A 182 30.48 -4.54 1.19
N VAL A 183 29.65 -3.64 0.69
CA VAL A 183 28.81 -2.75 1.50
C VAL A 183 27.35 -3.04 1.21
N ASP A 184 26.49 -2.68 2.14
CA ASP A 184 25.06 -2.81 2.01
C ASP A 184 24.43 -1.44 2.23
N THR A 185 23.88 -0.91 1.15
CA THR A 185 23.28 0.44 1.08
C THR A 185 21.80 0.37 0.68
N THR A 186 21.26 -0.84 0.52
CA THR A 186 19.92 -1.08 0.04
C THR A 186 18.99 -1.31 1.23
N ALA A 187 17.86 -0.60 1.27
CA ALA A 187 16.88 -0.79 2.34
C ALA A 187 16.01 -2.05 2.10
N PRO A 188 15.50 -2.67 3.18
CA PRO A 188 14.51 -3.73 3.08
C PRO A 188 13.27 -3.31 2.29
N VAL A 189 12.73 -4.22 1.49
CA VAL A 189 11.46 -4.02 0.80
C VAL A 189 10.31 -4.47 1.70
N VAL A 190 9.53 -3.51 2.21
CA VAL A 190 8.35 -3.78 3.06
C VAL A 190 7.08 -3.87 2.21
N THR A 191 6.31 -4.95 2.38
CA THR A 191 5.07 -5.21 1.64
C THR A 191 3.92 -5.41 2.62
N VAL A 192 2.89 -4.55 2.53
CA VAL A 192 1.66 -4.67 3.33
C VAL A 192 0.89 -5.93 2.94
N THR A 193 0.41 -6.68 3.94
CA THR A 193 -0.38 -7.91 3.74
C THR A 193 -1.88 -7.61 3.83
N GLY A 194 -2.68 -8.12 2.89
CA GLY A 194 -4.12 -7.87 2.85
C GLY A 194 -4.49 -6.49 2.30
N ASP A 195 -5.69 -6.02 2.61
CA ASP A 195 -6.27 -4.84 1.96
C ASP A 195 -5.61 -3.54 2.38
N ASN A 196 -5.45 -2.64 1.41
CA ASN A 196 -4.97 -1.27 1.59
C ASN A 196 -5.62 -0.34 0.52
N PRO A 197 -6.60 0.50 0.89
CA PRO A 197 -7.09 0.70 2.25
C PRO A 197 -7.85 -0.53 2.79
N ALA A 198 -7.73 -0.78 4.09
CA ALA A 198 -8.57 -1.73 4.81
C ALA A 198 -9.82 -1.03 5.35
N ALA A 199 -10.87 -1.79 5.64
CA ALA A 199 -12.09 -1.28 6.27
C ALA A 199 -12.29 -1.95 7.63
N ALA A 200 -12.84 -1.18 8.58
CA ALA A 200 -13.30 -1.67 9.87
C ALA A 200 -14.69 -1.08 10.16
N GLU A 201 -15.57 -1.89 10.74
CA GLU A 201 -16.90 -1.46 11.14
C GLU A 201 -16.83 -0.71 12.47
N LEU A 202 -17.59 0.37 12.62
CA LEU A 202 -17.66 1.17 13.85
C LEU A 202 -18.03 0.28 15.06
N GLY A 203 -17.27 0.39 16.14
CA GLY A 203 -17.42 -0.40 17.36
C GLY A 203 -17.01 -1.88 17.24
N SER A 204 -16.51 -2.32 16.09
CA SER A 204 -16.05 -3.70 15.89
C SER A 204 -14.56 -3.88 16.25
N THR A 205 -14.13 -5.12 16.48
CA THR A 205 -12.70 -5.40 16.66
C THR A 205 -11.97 -5.39 15.32
N TYR A 206 -10.91 -4.58 15.20
CA TYR A 206 -10.00 -4.61 14.06
C TYR A 206 -8.71 -5.38 14.39
N THR A 207 -8.31 -6.30 13.51
CA THR A 207 -7.02 -7.00 13.59
C THR A 207 -6.21 -6.69 12.32
N ASP A 208 -5.05 -6.08 12.50
CA ASP A 208 -4.16 -5.79 11.38
C ASP A 208 -3.59 -7.09 10.78
N ALA A 209 -3.68 -7.23 9.45
CA ALA A 209 -3.10 -8.34 8.71
C ALA A 209 -1.56 -8.24 8.62
N GLY A 210 -0.97 -7.10 9.02
CA GLY A 210 0.46 -6.90 9.13
C GLY A 210 1.15 -6.63 7.80
N ALA A 211 2.46 -6.81 7.79
CA ALA A 211 3.30 -6.66 6.61
C ALA A 211 4.50 -7.63 6.68
N THR A 212 5.09 -7.93 5.53
CA THR A 212 6.31 -8.72 5.40
C THR A 212 7.45 -7.84 4.89
N ALA A 213 8.70 -8.22 5.15
CA ALA A 213 9.86 -7.55 4.58
C ALA A 213 10.87 -8.57 4.04
N THR A 214 11.59 -8.20 2.98
CA THR A 214 12.68 -8.98 2.40
C THR A 214 13.88 -8.09 2.13
N ASP A 215 15.08 -8.62 2.35
CA ASP A 215 16.32 -7.89 2.12
C ASP A 215 17.47 -8.80 1.64
N ALA A 216 18.46 -8.23 0.95
CA ALA A 216 19.63 -8.97 0.48
C ALA A 216 20.57 -9.39 1.62
N SER A 217 20.55 -8.71 2.76
CA SER A 217 21.28 -9.06 3.98
C SER A 217 20.72 -10.28 4.72
N GLY A 218 19.52 -10.74 4.34
CA GLY A 218 18.88 -11.92 4.88
C GLY A 218 17.58 -11.58 5.61
N ASP A 219 17.35 -12.27 6.73
CA ASP A 219 16.11 -12.13 7.50
C ASP A 219 16.03 -10.77 8.20
N VAL A 220 14.91 -10.08 8.01
CA VAL A 220 14.59 -8.78 8.62
C VAL A 220 13.23 -8.81 9.27
N THR A 221 13.02 -7.99 10.30
CA THR A 221 11.77 -7.93 11.07
C THR A 221 11.01 -6.65 10.82
N VAL A 222 9.70 -6.76 10.65
CA VAL A 222 8.81 -5.60 10.55
C VAL A 222 8.35 -5.14 11.93
N VAL A 223 8.44 -3.84 12.16
CA VAL A 223 7.87 -3.14 13.32
C VAL A 223 6.68 -2.30 12.85
N THR A 224 5.52 -2.52 13.45
CA THR A 224 4.31 -1.74 13.18
C THR A 224 4.14 -0.62 14.21
N THR A 225 3.78 0.57 13.74
CA THR A 225 3.43 1.73 14.56
C THR A 225 2.11 2.35 14.09
N GLY A 226 1.49 3.15 14.95
CA GLY A 226 0.13 3.64 14.74
C GLY A 226 -0.91 2.78 15.46
N THR A 227 -2.11 3.32 15.59
CA THR A 227 -3.25 2.68 16.25
C THR A 227 -4.52 3.00 15.46
N VAL A 228 -5.45 2.04 15.42
CA VAL A 228 -6.79 2.24 14.85
C VAL A 228 -7.76 2.32 16.02
N ASP A 229 -8.49 3.42 16.13
CA ASP A 229 -9.62 3.55 17.06
C ASP A 229 -10.91 3.21 16.32
N THR A 230 -11.42 2.01 16.57
CA THR A 230 -12.65 1.53 15.94
C THR A 230 -13.91 2.13 16.54
N ASP A 231 -13.83 2.87 17.64
CA ASP A 231 -14.99 3.53 18.27
C ASP A 231 -15.26 4.92 17.68
N THR A 232 -14.38 5.40 16.79
CA THR A 232 -14.49 6.71 16.16
C THR A 232 -14.36 6.60 14.64
N LEU A 233 -15.36 7.08 13.89
CA LEU A 233 -15.32 7.15 12.43
C LEU A 233 -14.11 7.96 11.94
N GLY A 234 -13.43 7.46 10.90
CA GLY A 234 -12.31 8.18 10.32
C GLY A 234 -11.30 7.28 9.60
N GLU A 235 -10.24 7.91 9.11
CA GLU A 235 -9.10 7.25 8.49
C GLU A 235 -7.93 7.18 9.48
N TYR A 236 -7.39 5.98 9.68
CA TYR A 236 -6.25 5.70 10.55
C TYR A 236 -5.08 5.16 9.73
N THR A 237 -3.87 5.59 10.05
CA THR A 237 -2.67 5.14 9.35
C THR A 237 -1.81 4.25 10.24
N LEU A 238 -1.54 3.04 9.76
CA LEU A 238 -0.51 2.16 10.30
C LEU A 238 0.76 2.29 9.46
N THR A 239 1.91 2.34 10.12
CA THR A 239 3.23 2.43 9.47
C THR A 239 4.06 1.22 9.83
N TYR A 240 4.55 0.52 8.81
CA TYR A 240 5.42 -0.65 8.91
C TYR A 240 6.84 -0.23 8.56
N THR A 241 7.78 -0.48 9.45
CA THR A 241 9.20 -0.18 9.24
C THR A 241 10.01 -1.45 9.41
N SER A 242 10.98 -1.67 8.53
CA SER A 242 11.98 -2.72 8.66
C SER A 242 13.36 -2.11 8.49
N THR A 243 14.29 -2.49 9.35
CA THR A 243 15.69 -2.04 9.32
C THR A 243 16.59 -3.25 9.22
N ASP A 244 17.53 -3.22 8.28
CA ASP A 244 18.53 -4.29 8.11
C ASP A 244 19.68 -4.18 9.12
N ALA A 245 20.66 -5.09 9.01
CA ALA A 245 21.83 -5.12 9.88
C ALA A 245 22.82 -3.96 9.64
N SER A 246 22.76 -3.33 8.46
CA SER A 246 23.59 -2.21 8.03
C SER A 246 22.98 -0.86 8.42
N GLY A 247 21.72 -0.87 8.87
CA GLY A 247 20.96 0.28 9.33
C GLY A 247 20.13 0.96 8.25
N ASN A 248 19.97 0.37 7.06
CA ASN A 248 19.09 0.93 6.05
C ASN A 248 17.62 0.59 6.41
N ALA A 249 16.72 1.55 6.20
CA ALA A 249 15.34 1.44 6.64
C ALA A 249 14.35 1.55 5.47
N GLY A 250 13.48 0.54 5.36
CA GLY A 250 12.34 0.53 4.44
C GLY A 250 11.03 0.75 5.18
N THR A 251 10.09 1.45 4.54
CA THR A 251 8.78 1.77 5.13
C THR A 251 7.62 1.54 4.18
N ALA A 252 6.49 1.08 4.70
CA ALA A 252 5.21 1.05 3.99
C ALA A 252 4.07 1.46 4.94
N THR A 253 2.93 1.88 4.40
CA THR A 253 1.78 2.32 5.21
C THR A 253 0.49 1.64 4.78
N ARG A 254 -0.41 1.40 5.73
CA ARG A 254 -1.81 1.01 5.49
C ARG A 254 -2.74 2.10 5.99
N THR A 255 -3.72 2.46 5.16
CA THR A 255 -4.88 3.24 5.60
C THR A 255 -5.99 2.30 6.04
N VAL A 256 -6.60 2.56 7.19
CA VAL A 256 -7.75 1.82 7.72
C VAL A 256 -8.92 2.78 7.87
N ASN A 257 -10.00 2.50 7.16
CA ASN A 257 -11.21 3.32 7.16
C ASN A 257 -12.21 2.71 8.16
N VAL A 258 -12.45 3.41 9.27
CA VAL A 258 -13.52 3.08 10.21
C VAL A 258 -14.80 3.74 9.70
N VAL A 259 -15.72 2.89 9.26
CA VAL A 259 -17.00 3.27 8.66
C VAL A 259 -18.13 2.58 9.41
N ASP A 260 -19.32 3.17 9.37
CA ASP A 260 -20.53 2.51 9.86
C ASP A 260 -21.39 2.14 8.65
N THR A 261 -21.61 0.85 8.48
CA THR A 261 -22.45 0.25 7.44
C THR A 261 -23.61 -0.55 8.04
N THR A 262 -23.71 -0.62 9.37
CA THR A 262 -24.79 -1.29 10.06
C THR A 262 -26.06 -0.44 10.04
N VAL A 263 -27.21 -1.06 9.76
CA VAL A 263 -28.50 -0.36 9.80
C VAL A 263 -29.11 -0.41 11.20
N PRO A 264 -29.91 0.60 11.60
CA PRO A 264 -30.66 0.55 12.85
C PRO A 264 -31.56 -0.69 12.96
N VAL A 265 -31.73 -1.21 14.17
CA VAL A 265 -32.60 -2.37 14.45
C VAL A 265 -33.82 -1.93 15.25
N PHE A 266 -35.02 -2.07 14.71
CA PHE A 266 -36.26 -1.78 15.43
C PHE A 266 -36.44 -2.70 16.64
N THR A 267 -36.80 -2.10 17.79
CA THR A 267 -37.05 -2.77 19.06
C THR A 267 -38.50 -2.66 19.54
N SER A 268 -39.29 -1.74 18.96
CA SER A 268 -40.73 -1.63 19.23
C SER A 268 -41.57 -2.64 18.44
N SER A 269 -42.81 -2.82 18.88
CA SER A 269 -43.85 -3.55 18.13
C SER A 269 -44.15 -2.86 16.79
N SER A 270 -44.51 -3.65 15.78
CA SER A 270 -45.07 -3.17 14.51
C SER A 270 -46.58 -2.92 14.57
N THR A 271 -47.22 -3.16 15.72
CA THR A 271 -48.66 -2.99 15.89
C THR A 271 -48.95 -2.18 17.14
N PHE A 272 -49.80 -1.16 16.97
CA PHE A 272 -50.29 -0.28 18.01
C PHE A 272 -51.81 -0.35 18.04
N ILE A 273 -52.38 -0.38 19.25
CA ILE A 273 -53.83 -0.33 19.44
C ILE A 273 -54.09 0.85 20.37
N VAL A 274 -54.92 1.78 19.91
CA VAL A 274 -55.34 2.94 20.69
C VAL A 274 -56.84 3.05 20.73
N ASP A 275 -57.37 3.59 21.82
CA ASP A 275 -58.79 3.88 21.91
C ASP A 275 -59.11 5.14 21.09
N GLU A 276 -60.34 5.27 20.62
CA GLU A 276 -60.80 6.49 19.96
C GLU A 276 -60.65 7.73 20.87
N GLY A 277 -60.58 8.92 20.28
CA GLY A 277 -60.29 10.17 20.98
C GLY A 277 -58.81 10.41 21.29
N THR A 278 -57.91 9.47 20.96
CA THR A 278 -56.48 9.58 21.28
C THR A 278 -55.67 10.16 20.11
N VAL A 279 -54.85 11.17 20.40
CA VAL A 279 -53.96 11.80 19.41
C VAL A 279 -52.59 11.12 19.34
N GLU A 280 -52.08 10.67 20.49
CA GLU A 280 -50.79 9.98 20.59
C GLU A 280 -51.00 8.47 20.47
N VAL A 281 -50.33 7.86 19.49
CA VAL A 281 -50.43 6.43 19.20
C VAL A 281 -49.49 5.61 20.07
N GLY A 282 -48.26 6.10 20.22
CA GLY A 282 -47.20 5.40 20.95
C GLY A 282 -45.82 5.79 20.44
N THR A 283 -44.81 5.00 20.82
CA THR A 283 -43.40 5.24 20.44
C THR A 283 -42.83 4.07 19.66
N VAL A 284 -42.20 4.41 18.53
CA VAL A 284 -41.35 3.49 17.78
C VAL A 284 -39.92 3.64 18.31
N THR A 285 -39.25 2.53 18.55
CA THR A 285 -37.88 2.50 19.05
C THR A 285 -37.01 1.63 18.14
N ALA A 286 -35.76 2.04 17.97
CA ALA A 286 -34.74 1.30 17.28
C ALA A 286 -33.39 1.57 17.96
N THR A 287 -32.49 0.61 17.88
CA THR A 287 -31.14 0.70 18.45
C THR A 287 -30.10 0.65 17.34
N ASP A 288 -29.10 1.50 17.48
CA ASP A 288 -27.90 1.54 16.65
C ASP A 288 -26.73 2.02 17.52
N ILE A 289 -25.48 1.83 17.06
CA ILE A 289 -24.31 2.36 17.77
C ILE A 289 -24.26 3.89 17.68
N GLN A 290 -24.81 4.46 16.62
CA GLN A 290 -25.00 5.88 16.44
C GLN A 290 -26.42 6.33 16.80
N THR A 291 -26.62 7.65 16.83
CA THR A 291 -27.94 8.24 17.07
C THR A 291 -28.90 7.91 15.94
N VAL A 292 -30.08 7.41 16.28
CA VAL A 292 -31.16 7.09 15.33
C VAL A 292 -32.18 8.22 15.27
N THR A 293 -32.66 8.52 14.07
CA THR A 293 -33.78 9.42 13.81
C THR A 293 -34.87 8.71 13.01
N PHE A 294 -36.13 9.14 13.19
CA PHE A 294 -37.27 8.50 12.53
C PHE A 294 -37.98 9.42 11.53
N THR A 295 -38.50 8.80 10.46
CA THR A 295 -39.44 9.42 9.51
C THR A 295 -40.57 8.43 9.20
N ILE A 296 -41.73 8.92 8.78
CA ILE A 296 -42.90 8.08 8.48
C ILE A 296 -43.49 8.47 7.11
N SER A 297 -43.95 7.46 6.37
CA SER A 297 -44.65 7.66 5.11
C SER A 297 -46.14 7.96 5.32
N GLY A 298 -46.76 8.64 4.36
CA GLY A 298 -48.21 8.89 4.35
C GLY A 298 -48.58 10.25 4.94
N SER A 299 -49.88 10.53 4.99
CA SER A 299 -50.41 11.83 5.42
C SER A 299 -51.30 11.76 6.67
N VAL A 300 -51.64 10.55 7.14
CA VAL A 300 -52.55 10.33 8.27
C VAL A 300 -51.79 10.28 9.60
N LEU A 301 -50.58 9.72 9.58
CA LEU A 301 -49.70 9.60 10.76
C LEU A 301 -48.51 10.55 10.62
N ALA A 302 -48.10 11.13 11.74
CA ALA A 302 -46.85 11.86 11.89
C ALA A 302 -45.95 11.11 12.87
N ILE A 303 -44.64 11.31 12.72
CA ILE A 303 -43.65 10.82 13.68
C ILE A 303 -42.67 11.96 14.00
N THR A 304 -42.29 12.08 15.27
CA THR A 304 -41.17 12.95 15.67
C THR A 304 -39.84 12.27 15.34
N ALA A 305 -38.75 13.06 15.30
CA ALA A 305 -37.41 12.51 15.12
C ALA A 305 -37.02 11.52 16.24
N ASP A 306 -37.64 11.63 17.42
CA ASP A 306 -37.45 10.75 18.59
C ASP A 306 -38.39 9.52 18.59
N GLY A 307 -39.23 9.36 17.55
CA GLY A 307 -40.04 8.16 17.36
C GLY A 307 -41.46 8.21 17.95
N VAL A 308 -41.94 9.36 18.43
CA VAL A 308 -43.33 9.51 18.91
C VAL A 308 -44.29 9.59 17.72
N VAL A 309 -45.25 8.67 17.64
CA VAL A 309 -46.25 8.58 16.57
C VAL A 309 -47.54 9.25 17.01
N THR A 310 -48.09 10.11 16.16
CA THR A 310 -49.37 10.79 16.39
C THR A 310 -50.23 10.79 15.13
N PHE A 311 -51.53 10.97 15.28
CA PHE A 311 -52.38 11.34 14.14
C PHE A 311 -52.09 12.79 13.71
N VAL A 312 -52.07 13.05 12.40
CA VAL A 312 -51.84 14.40 11.82
C VAL A 312 -53.06 15.28 12.00
N ASP A 313 -54.24 14.68 11.92
CA ASP A 313 -55.52 15.35 12.06
C ASP A 313 -56.22 14.86 13.32
N THR A 314 -56.56 15.79 14.21
CA THR A 314 -57.28 15.49 15.45
C THR A 314 -58.71 15.04 15.20
N GLU A 315 -59.32 15.35 14.05
CA GLU A 315 -60.67 14.87 13.71
C GLU A 315 -60.66 13.35 13.40
N PHE A 316 -59.61 12.85 12.73
CA PHE A 316 -59.45 11.39 12.48
C PHE A 316 -59.21 10.58 13.77
N GLY A 317 -58.65 11.21 14.79
CA GLY A 317 -58.48 10.61 16.11
C GLY A 317 -59.69 10.78 17.02
N ALA A 318 -60.63 11.68 16.74
CA ALA A 318 -61.70 12.09 17.66
C ALA A 318 -63.12 11.65 17.29
N ASP A 319 -63.39 11.28 16.04
CA ASP A 319 -64.74 10.95 15.54
C ASP A 319 -64.65 9.98 14.35
N TYR A 320 -63.93 8.86 14.50
CA TYR A 320 -64.00 7.80 13.49
C TYR A 320 -65.16 6.85 13.80
N GLU A 321 -66.36 7.28 13.45
CA GLU A 321 -67.53 6.41 13.38
C GLU A 321 -67.33 5.47 12.18
N GLY A 322 -67.15 4.17 12.43
CA GLY A 322 -67.09 3.18 11.37
C GLY A 322 -68.30 3.31 10.43
N GLU A 323 -68.10 3.09 9.12
CA GLU A 323 -69.22 3.04 8.19
C GLU A 323 -70.21 1.95 8.65
N TYR A 324 -71.39 2.38 9.11
CA TYR A 324 -72.44 1.50 9.64
C TYR A 324 -72.75 0.39 8.64
N ILE A 325 -72.33 -0.83 8.96
CA ILE A 325 -72.80 -2.02 8.25
C ILE A 325 -74.16 -2.42 8.84
N THR A 326 -75.21 -1.98 8.15
CA THR A 326 -76.61 -2.45 8.10
C THR A 326 -77.71 -1.70 8.87
N ASP A 327 -78.79 -1.44 8.10
CA ASP A 327 -80.09 -0.83 8.41
C ASP A 327 -81.04 -1.81 9.15
N ASP A 328 -80.61 -2.38 10.28
CA ASP A 328 -81.51 -3.17 11.14
C ASP A 328 -81.20 -2.98 12.63
N ALA A 329 -81.96 -2.07 13.25
CA ALA A 329 -81.83 -1.62 14.63
C ALA A 329 -82.27 -2.65 15.70
N SER A 330 -81.89 -3.93 15.56
CA SER A 330 -82.35 -4.98 16.50
C SER A 330 -81.29 -5.94 17.04
N THR A 331 -80.02 -5.78 16.70
CA THR A 331 -78.90 -6.43 17.41
C THR A 331 -77.71 -5.47 17.50
N LEU A 332 -77.63 -4.71 18.60
CA LEU A 332 -76.40 -3.98 18.96
C LEU A 332 -75.36 -5.00 19.45
N ASP A 333 -74.79 -5.75 18.51
CA ASP A 333 -73.45 -6.30 18.68
C ASP A 333 -72.51 -5.19 18.22
N TYR A 334 -71.83 -4.57 19.16
CA TYR A 334 -70.72 -3.64 18.90
C TYR A 334 -69.57 -4.47 18.35
N GLY A 335 -69.74 -4.94 17.11
CA GLY A 335 -68.77 -5.76 16.40
C GLY A 335 -67.58 -4.88 16.06
N GLY A 336 -66.70 -4.70 17.05
CA GLY A 336 -65.54 -3.80 17.05
C GLY A 336 -64.68 -3.92 15.81
N ALA A 337 -65.07 -3.19 14.76
CA ALA A 337 -64.34 -3.08 13.53
C ALA A 337 -63.14 -2.16 13.80
N LEU A 338 -61.99 -2.77 14.04
CA LEU A 338 -60.73 -2.05 14.11
C LEU A 338 -60.45 -1.41 12.74
N VAL A 339 -60.24 -0.11 12.72
CA VAL A 339 -59.79 0.59 11.52
C VAL A 339 -58.28 0.66 11.58
N ASP A 340 -57.65 0.03 10.58
CA ASP A 340 -56.21 -0.11 10.50
C ASP A 340 -55.61 0.97 9.60
N PHE A 341 -54.76 1.80 10.18
CA PHE A 341 -53.87 2.69 9.44
C PHE A 341 -52.50 2.02 9.33
N THR A 342 -52.02 1.89 8.10
CA THR A 342 -50.68 1.36 7.84
C THR A 342 -49.75 2.46 7.34
N ALA A 343 -48.52 2.47 7.86
CA ALA A 343 -47.48 3.38 7.42
C ALA A 343 -46.11 2.70 7.52
N THR A 344 -45.17 3.11 6.66
CA THR A 344 -43.78 2.68 6.75
C THR A 344 -43.00 3.71 7.56
N VAL A 345 -42.44 3.28 8.68
CA VAL A 345 -41.48 4.04 9.47
C VAL A 345 -40.07 3.70 8.98
N THR A 346 -39.24 4.71 8.77
CA THR A 346 -37.81 4.58 8.45
C THR A 346 -37.00 5.07 9.64
N ALA A 347 -36.15 4.20 10.18
CA ALA A 347 -35.13 4.53 11.16
C ALA A 347 -33.80 4.73 10.43
N THR A 348 -33.17 5.89 10.63
CA THR A 348 -31.90 6.27 9.96
C THR A 348 -30.88 6.68 11.01
N ASP A 349 -29.68 6.09 10.95
CA ASP A 349 -28.56 6.49 11.81
C ASP A 349 -27.85 7.77 11.30
N ALA A 350 -26.79 8.19 12.01
CA ALA A 350 -26.00 9.36 11.63
C ALA A 350 -25.11 9.14 10.39
N SER A 351 -24.79 7.89 10.02
CA SER A 351 -24.09 7.52 8.79
C SER A 351 -25.02 7.33 7.58
N SER A 352 -26.31 7.59 7.76
CA SER A 352 -27.36 7.42 6.75
C SER A 352 -27.66 5.97 6.37
N ASN A 353 -27.28 4.99 7.20
CA ASN A 353 -27.81 3.63 7.03
C ASN A 353 -29.25 3.63 7.56
N ALA A 354 -30.14 2.96 6.83
CA ALA A 354 -31.57 3.04 7.09
C ALA A 354 -32.22 1.65 7.10
N ALA A 355 -33.11 1.44 8.06
CA ALA A 355 -34.01 0.30 8.14
C ALA A 355 -35.47 0.77 8.10
N THR A 356 -36.36 -0.07 7.60
CA THR A 356 -37.80 0.24 7.52
C THR A 356 -38.63 -0.80 8.26
N GLN A 357 -39.72 -0.34 8.87
CA GLN A 357 -40.74 -1.18 9.51
C GLN A 357 -42.13 -0.66 9.11
N VAL A 358 -42.99 -1.55 8.63
CA VAL A 358 -44.41 -1.23 8.45
C VAL A 358 -45.08 -1.33 9.81
N ILE A 359 -45.75 -0.26 10.23
CA ILE A 359 -46.59 -0.25 11.43
C ILE A 359 -48.06 -0.30 11.05
N THR A 360 -48.85 -0.98 11.88
CA THR A 360 -50.31 -0.97 11.84
C THR A 360 -50.84 -0.33 13.12
N VAL A 361 -51.65 0.71 12.98
CA VAL A 361 -52.35 1.37 14.08
C VAL A 361 -53.82 1.02 13.96
N SER A 362 -54.33 0.25 14.92
CA SER A 362 -55.73 -0.14 15.00
C SER A 362 -56.45 0.74 16.02
N ILE A 363 -57.49 1.45 15.60
CA ILE A 363 -58.34 2.21 16.51
C ILE A 363 -59.39 1.27 17.10
N ARG A 364 -59.46 1.21 18.43
CA ARG A 364 -60.52 0.57 19.19
C ARG A 364 -61.58 1.61 19.52
N ASP A 365 -62.76 1.37 19.02
CA ASP A 365 -63.96 2.07 19.43
C ASP A 365 -64.33 1.67 20.87
N VAL A 366 -64.49 2.66 21.76
CA VAL A 366 -64.73 2.46 23.20
C VAL A 366 -66.15 2.81 23.64
N GLY A 367 -67.05 3.13 22.71
CA GLY A 367 -68.48 3.29 23.00
C GLY A 367 -68.78 4.43 23.96
N GLY A 368 -68.72 5.66 23.45
CA GLY A 368 -69.30 6.86 24.06
C GLY A 368 -70.70 7.15 23.51
N ILE A 369 -71.45 8.06 24.15
CA ILE A 369 -72.78 8.49 23.68
C ILE A 369 -72.62 9.12 22.29
N ASP A 370 -73.31 8.58 21.27
CA ASP A 370 -73.63 9.22 19.98
C ASP A 370 -73.58 10.76 20.08
N ASP A 371 -72.44 11.33 19.73
CA ASP A 371 -72.11 12.75 19.81
C ASP A 371 -72.26 13.45 18.46
N ASN A 372 -72.80 12.74 17.48
CA ASN A 372 -73.44 13.34 16.33
C ASN A 372 -74.94 13.49 16.63
N PRO A 373 -75.45 14.68 17.05
CA PRO A 373 -76.87 14.95 16.91
C PRO A 373 -77.12 15.05 15.40
N GLY A 374 -77.32 13.91 14.76
CA GLY A 374 -77.42 13.80 13.32
C GLY A 374 -78.40 14.85 12.84
N THR A 375 -77.97 15.67 11.89
CA THR A 375 -78.88 16.53 11.10
C THR A 375 -79.79 15.70 10.18
N GLY A 376 -79.94 14.40 10.47
CA GLY A 376 -80.87 13.50 9.84
C GLY A 376 -82.29 14.01 10.04
N THR A 377 -82.90 14.44 8.93
CA THR A 377 -84.34 14.57 8.80
C THR A 377 -84.97 13.19 9.01
N ALA A 378 -85.28 12.84 10.26
CA ALA A 378 -86.00 11.62 10.59
C ALA A 378 -87.42 11.70 10.03
N THR A 379 -87.71 10.89 9.01
CA THR A 379 -89.08 10.61 8.58
C THR A 379 -89.63 9.56 9.54
N ASN A 380 -90.24 10.03 10.62
CA ASN A 380 -90.61 9.21 11.77
C ASN A 380 -91.68 8.18 11.38
N THR A 381 -91.32 6.89 11.35
CA THR A 381 -92.28 5.78 11.36
C THR A 381 -92.26 5.17 12.75
N ASN A 382 -93.17 5.65 13.59
CA ASN A 382 -93.73 5.02 14.78
C ASN A 382 -92.85 3.98 15.51
N THR A 383 -92.02 4.45 16.45
CA THR A 383 -91.54 3.59 17.55
C THR A 383 -91.44 4.39 18.84
N ILE A 384 -92.02 3.83 19.89
CA ILE A 384 -92.15 4.40 21.23
C ILE A 384 -90.76 4.55 21.87
N SER A 385 -90.29 5.78 22.07
CA SER A 385 -89.08 6.08 22.84
C SER A 385 -89.44 6.62 24.22
N THR A 386 -88.94 5.95 25.26
CA THR A 386 -89.00 6.43 26.65
C THR A 386 -87.68 7.14 26.96
N ALA A 387 -87.54 8.39 26.49
CA ALA A 387 -86.39 9.22 26.77
C ALA A 387 -86.69 10.21 27.91
N THR A 388 -85.96 10.11 29.02
CA THR A 388 -85.82 11.18 30.02
C THR A 388 -84.73 12.14 29.55
N GLY A 389 -85.13 13.16 28.79
CA GLY A 389 -84.23 14.23 28.35
C GLY A 389 -85.01 15.38 27.73
N THR A 390 -84.55 16.61 27.94
CA THR A 390 -85.14 17.84 27.39
C THR A 390 -84.92 17.88 25.87
N ALA A 391 -85.92 17.46 25.10
CA ALA A 391 -85.92 17.60 23.64
C ALA A 391 -86.55 18.94 23.23
N THR A 392 -85.87 19.70 22.37
CA THR A 392 -86.47 20.83 21.66
C THR A 392 -86.83 20.34 20.27
N ALA A 393 -88.10 20.01 20.03
CA ALA A 393 -88.57 19.55 18.73
C ALA A 393 -89.20 20.72 17.95
N THR A 394 -88.59 21.13 16.85
CA THR A 394 -89.23 21.98 15.84
C THR A 394 -89.69 21.11 14.67
N GLY A 395 -90.98 20.78 14.63
CA GLY A 395 -91.58 20.00 13.55
C GLY A 395 -92.90 20.63 13.08
N THR A 396 -93.07 20.71 11.75
CA THR A 396 -94.37 20.99 11.13
C THR A 396 -95.00 19.66 10.71
N GLY A 397 -95.86 19.10 11.56
CA GLY A 397 -96.54 17.83 11.29
C GLY A 397 -97.92 17.79 11.91
N THR A 398 -98.87 17.17 11.22
CA THR A 398 -100.22 16.87 11.72
C THR A 398 -100.19 15.52 12.44
N GLY A 399 -100.20 15.51 13.77
CA GLY A 399 -100.21 14.30 14.57
C GLY A 399 -100.90 14.53 15.93
N THR A 400 -101.51 13.48 16.46
CA THR A 400 -102.09 13.42 17.81
C THR A 400 -100.98 13.23 18.84
N ASP A 401 -100.78 14.21 19.73
CA ASP A 401 -99.85 14.10 20.86
C ASP A 401 -100.52 13.43 22.07
N THR A 402 -99.86 12.43 22.63
CA THR A 402 -100.16 11.90 23.97
C THR A 402 -98.85 11.86 24.75
N SER A 403 -98.48 12.99 25.34
CA SER A 403 -97.35 13.10 26.25
C SER A 403 -97.79 12.85 27.70
N THR A 404 -97.00 12.07 28.44
CA THR A 404 -97.07 11.99 29.91
C THR A 404 -95.71 12.38 30.47
N GLY A 405 -95.52 13.67 30.72
CA GLY A 405 -94.27 14.21 31.26
C GLY A 405 -94.44 15.66 31.72
N THR A 406 -93.64 16.07 32.70
CA THR A 406 -93.59 17.45 33.19
C THR A 406 -92.59 18.25 32.36
N GLY A 407 -93.08 18.94 31.33
CA GLY A 407 -92.28 19.84 30.49
C GLY A 407 -93.14 20.96 29.90
N THR A 408 -92.53 22.09 29.56
CA THR A 408 -93.16 23.22 28.89
C THR A 408 -93.30 22.92 27.39
N ASP A 409 -94.53 22.81 26.89
CA ASP A 409 -94.85 22.70 25.47
C ASP A 409 -94.98 24.09 24.82
N THR A 410 -94.30 24.29 23.70
CA THR A 410 -94.56 25.42 22.78
C THR A 410 -94.85 24.85 21.40
N SER A 411 -96.10 24.51 21.16
CA SER A 411 -96.60 24.08 19.85
C SER A 411 -97.23 25.25 19.10
N THR A 412 -96.84 25.46 17.84
CA THR A 412 -97.58 26.30 16.88
C THR A 412 -98.21 25.40 15.84
N GLY A 413 -99.48 25.02 16.06
CA GLY A 413 -100.21 24.16 15.14
C GLY A 413 -101.73 24.35 15.25
N THR A 414 -102.42 24.29 14.11
CA THR A 414 -103.89 24.28 14.04
C THR A 414 -104.38 22.84 14.16
N GLY A 415 -104.92 22.47 15.32
CA GLY A 415 -105.47 21.12 15.55
C GLY A 415 -106.53 21.11 16.65
N THR A 416 -107.59 20.33 16.45
CA THR A 416 -108.71 20.16 17.38
C THR A 416 -108.35 19.19 18.51
N GLY A 417 -108.24 19.68 19.74
CA GLY A 417 -107.93 18.85 20.92
C GLY A 417 -109.17 18.46 21.74
N THR A 418 -109.15 17.27 22.33
CA THR A 418 -109.93 16.92 23.52
C THR A 418 -108.94 16.54 24.62
N GLY A 419 -108.77 17.42 25.61
CA GLY A 419 -107.87 17.20 26.75
C GLY A 419 -108.63 17.13 28.06
N THR A 420 -108.28 16.17 28.91
CA THR A 420 -108.55 16.20 30.36
C THR A 420 -107.20 16.21 31.07
N GLY A 421 -106.84 17.35 31.66
CA GLY A 421 -105.62 17.51 32.45
C GLY A 421 -105.76 18.64 33.46
N THR A 422 -105.41 18.35 34.71
CA THR A 422 -105.30 19.31 35.81
C THR A 422 -103.86 19.80 35.89
N GLY A 423 -103.62 21.08 35.61
CA GLY A 423 -102.31 21.69 35.76
C GLY A 423 -102.33 23.20 35.55
N THR A 424 -101.72 23.94 36.46
CA THR A 424 -101.64 25.40 36.51
C THR A 424 -100.49 25.93 35.66
N GLY A 425 -100.76 26.84 34.72
CA GLY A 425 -99.73 27.56 33.97
C GLY A 425 -100.28 28.82 33.29
N THR A 426 -99.57 29.93 33.46
CA THR A 426 -99.87 31.27 32.91
C THR A 426 -99.34 31.42 31.49
N GLY A 427 -100.21 31.72 30.53
CA GLY A 427 -99.82 32.05 29.14
C GLY A 427 -100.20 33.48 28.77
N THR A 428 -99.24 34.24 28.21
CA THR A 428 -99.47 35.51 27.53
C THR A 428 -99.34 35.29 26.03
N GLY A 429 -100.45 35.34 25.29
CA GLY A 429 -100.47 35.32 23.83
C GLY A 429 -101.02 36.62 23.27
N THR A 430 -100.26 37.27 22.40
CA THR A 430 -100.73 38.38 21.55
C THR A 430 -101.07 37.82 20.17
N GLY A 431 -102.35 37.84 19.80
CA GLY A 431 -102.80 37.49 18.46
C GLY A 431 -103.15 38.74 17.65
N THR A 432 -102.73 38.77 16.39
CA THR A 432 -103.37 39.57 15.33
C THR A 432 -103.41 38.71 14.08
N GLY A 433 -104.62 38.32 13.69
CA GLY A 433 -104.88 37.56 12.47
C GLY A 433 -105.31 38.45 11.31
N THR A 434 -105.18 37.91 10.11
CA THR A 434 -106.24 37.80 9.08
C THR A 434 -105.90 36.62 8.20
#